data_AF-A0A6J4Y826-F1
#
_entry.id   AF-A0A6J4Y826-F1
#
_cell.length_a   1.000
_cell.length_b   1.000
_cell.length_c   1.000
_cell.angle_alpha   90.00
_cell.angle_beta   90.00
_cell.angle_gamma   90.00
#
_symmetry.space_group_name_H-M   'P 1'
#
loop_
_entity.id
_entity.type
_entity.pdbx_description
1 polymer ?
#
loop_
_entity_poly.entity_id
_entity_poly.type
_entity_poly.pdbx_seq_one_letter_code
_entity_poly.pdbx_strand_id
1 'polypeptide(L)'
;MDPKEQSFAKSDPPRHIIKKCPSCYEYLPLRAKVCPACQTKVGDVDKLGFAGKPFDWLGYLFAGISIAVFVVFIWWAFVRE
;
A
#
# COMPACT_ATOMS: atom_id res chain seq x y z
N MET A 1 -19.28 18.81 -26.95
CA MET A 1 -18.28 18.12 -26.12
C MET A 1 -18.08 18.96 -24.88
N ASP A 2 -18.49 18.48 -23.70
CA ASP A 2 -17.93 18.81 -22.37
C ASP A 2 -18.65 17.99 -21.30
N PRO A 3 -18.04 16.91 -20.77
CA PRO A 3 -18.60 16.15 -19.66
C PRO A 3 -17.79 16.42 -18.38
N LYS A 4 -18.15 17.47 -17.65
CA LYS A 4 -17.74 17.60 -16.25
C LYS A 4 -18.90 18.09 -15.38
N GLU A 5 -19.09 17.32 -14.31
CA GLU A 5 -19.84 17.60 -13.09
C GLU A 5 -21.33 17.23 -13.01
N GLN A 6 -21.69 16.84 -11.78
CA GLN A 6 -23.00 16.62 -11.16
C GLN A 6 -23.59 15.21 -11.34
N SER A 7 -24.07 14.49 -10.33
CA SER A 7 -24.26 14.74 -8.89
C SER A 7 -24.78 13.44 -8.22
N PHE A 8 -24.62 13.41 -6.90
CA PHE A 8 -24.93 12.39 -5.87
C PHE A 8 -26.35 11.74 -5.84
N ALA A 9 -26.43 10.43 -5.45
CA ALA A 9 -27.12 9.88 -4.25
C ALA A 9 -28.10 8.66 -4.35
N LYS A 10 -27.93 7.70 -3.40
CA LYS A 10 -28.80 6.61 -2.81
C LYS A 10 -28.33 5.15 -3.12
N SER A 11 -28.14 4.16 -2.22
CA SER A 11 -28.06 3.98 -0.75
C SER A 11 -27.67 2.49 -0.42
N ASP A 12 -26.55 2.24 0.31
CA ASP A 12 -26.00 1.00 1.01
C ASP A 12 -26.01 -0.42 0.36
N PRO A 13 -24.95 -1.28 0.45
CA PRO A 13 -23.81 -1.40 1.41
C PRO A 13 -22.39 -1.50 0.77
N PRO A 14 -21.29 -1.64 1.56
CA PRO A 14 -20.52 -0.52 2.12
C PRO A 14 -20.15 0.55 1.07
N ARG A 15 -20.43 1.80 1.45
CA ARG A 15 -20.70 2.98 0.61
C ARG A 15 -19.51 3.63 -0.09
N HIS A 16 -18.51 2.88 -0.56
CA HIS A 16 -17.43 3.42 -1.39
C HIS A 16 -17.38 2.61 -2.68
N ILE A 17 -17.79 3.19 -3.81
CA ILE A 17 -17.72 2.54 -5.13
C ILE A 17 -16.29 2.67 -5.70
N ILE A 18 -15.64 3.76 -5.29
CA ILE A 18 -14.29 4.17 -5.68
C ILE A 18 -13.42 4.23 -4.44
N LYS A 19 -12.17 3.82 -4.58
CA LYS A 19 -11.12 4.00 -3.59
C LYS A 19 -10.03 4.86 -4.18
N LYS A 20 -9.39 5.68 -3.35
CA LYS A 20 -8.29 6.53 -3.78
C LYS A 20 -6.96 5.83 -3.58
N CYS A 21 -6.12 5.81 -4.61
CA CYS A 21 -4.78 5.23 -4.49
C CYS A 21 -3.92 6.09 -3.54
N PRO A 22 -3.25 5.51 -2.53
CA PRO A 22 -2.40 6.27 -1.60
C PRO A 22 -1.11 6.79 -2.23
N SER A 23 -0.69 6.23 -3.38
CA SER A 23 0.56 6.60 -4.06
C SER A 23 0.34 7.73 -5.07
N CYS A 24 -0.62 7.55 -5.98
CA CYS A 24 -0.88 8.50 -7.08
C CYS A 24 -2.18 9.29 -6.95
N TYR A 25 -2.96 9.09 -5.88
CA TYR A 25 -4.24 9.78 -5.65
C TYR A 25 -5.32 9.54 -6.73
N GLU A 26 -5.11 8.59 -7.64
CA GLU A 26 -6.05 8.21 -8.68
C GLU A 26 -7.26 7.46 -8.10
N TYR A 27 -8.43 7.64 -8.72
CA TYR A 27 -9.65 6.92 -8.34
C TYR A 27 -9.66 5.53 -8.97
N LEU A 28 -9.96 4.52 -8.15
CA LEU A 28 -9.88 3.12 -8.53
C LEU A 28 -11.13 2.35 -8.11
N PRO A 29 -11.59 1.33 -8.85
CA PRO A 29 -12.69 0.49 -8.38
C PRO A 29 -12.34 -0.26 -7.10
N LEU A 30 -13.35 -0.47 -6.24
CA LEU A 30 -13.19 -1.03 -4.91
C LEU A 30 -12.39 -2.34 -4.85
N ARG A 31 -12.64 -3.22 -5.82
CA ARG A 31 -12.06 -4.57 -5.91
C ARG A 31 -10.70 -4.64 -6.59
N ALA A 32 -10.21 -3.56 -7.19
CA ALA A 32 -8.92 -3.61 -7.88
C ALA A 32 -7.78 -3.73 -6.86
N LYS A 33 -6.97 -4.78 -6.99
CA LYS A 33 -5.80 -5.04 -6.13
C LYS A 33 -4.53 -4.35 -6.60
N VAL A 34 -4.57 -3.77 -7.81
CA VAL A 34 -3.46 -3.09 -8.46
C VAL A 34 -4.00 -1.80 -9.06
N CYS A 35 -3.30 -0.68 -8.88
CA CYS A 35 -3.63 0.58 -9.52
C CYS A 35 -3.15 0.58 -10.99
N PRO A 36 -3.98 0.93 -12.00
CA PRO A 36 -3.59 0.94 -13.39
C PRO A 36 -2.63 2.08 -13.72
N ALA A 37 -2.68 3.18 -12.97
CA ALA A 37 -1.83 4.35 -13.18
C ALA A 37 -0.40 4.14 -12.65
N CYS A 38 -0.26 3.70 -11.40
CA CYS A 38 1.05 3.58 -10.74
C CYS A 38 1.54 2.13 -10.57
N GLN A 39 0.75 1.13 -10.99
CA GLN A 39 1.06 -0.30 -10.90
C GLN A 39 1.40 -0.80 -9.48
N THR A 40 1.13 0.02 -8.46
CA THR A 40 1.33 -0.34 -7.05
C THR A 40 0.19 -1.24 -6.58
N LYS A 41 0.55 -2.24 -5.77
CA LYS A 41 -0.42 -3.10 -5.07
C LYS A 41 -1.18 -2.25 -4.05
N VAL A 42 -2.50 -2.31 -4.08
CA VAL A 42 -3.39 -1.56 -3.20
C VAL A 42 -4.33 -2.52 -2.48
N GLY A 43 -4.44 -2.34 -1.17
CA GLY A 43 -5.27 -3.17 -0.29
C GLY A 43 -6.73 -2.77 -0.28
N ASP A 44 -7.44 -3.27 0.73
CA ASP A 44 -8.83 -2.92 1.02
C ASP A 44 -8.99 -1.45 1.42
N VAL A 45 -10.23 -0.99 1.42
CA VAL A 45 -10.57 0.40 1.69
C VAL A 45 -10.56 0.67 3.18
N ASP A 46 -9.80 1.70 3.55
CA ASP A 46 -9.77 2.27 4.89
C ASP A 46 -11.01 3.14 5.14
N LYS A 47 -11.36 3.38 6.41
CA LYS A 47 -12.58 4.14 6.80
C LYS A 47 -12.65 5.57 6.23
N LEU A 48 -11.52 6.07 5.73
CA LEU A 48 -11.35 7.38 5.11
C LEU A 48 -11.46 7.36 3.57
N GLY A 49 -11.76 6.21 2.95
CA GLY A 49 -11.87 6.06 1.49
C GLY A 49 -10.54 5.86 0.75
N PHE A 50 -9.43 5.74 1.48
CA PHE A 50 -8.11 5.44 0.92
C PHE A 50 -7.89 3.93 0.82
N ALA A 51 -7.14 3.47 -0.18
CA ALA A 51 -6.71 2.08 -0.23
C ALA A 51 -5.55 1.84 0.74
N GLY A 52 -5.63 0.80 1.57
CA GLY A 52 -4.57 0.42 2.50
C GLY A 52 -3.28 0.05 1.75
N LYS A 53 -2.12 0.48 2.26
CA LYS A 53 -0.82 0.08 1.72
C LYS A 53 -0.54 -1.37 2.14
N PRO A 54 -0.28 -2.29 1.20
CA PRO A 54 0.09 -3.66 1.56
C PRO A 54 1.43 -3.66 2.30
N PHE A 55 1.56 -4.55 3.29
CA PHE A 55 2.80 -4.72 4.03
C PHE A 55 3.96 -5.08 3.08
N ASP A 56 5.04 -4.31 3.14
CA ASP A 56 6.24 -4.49 2.32
C ASP A 56 7.15 -5.58 2.92
N TRP A 57 6.72 -6.85 2.86
CA TRP A 57 7.43 -8.01 3.43
C TRP A 57 8.89 -8.14 2.96
N LEU A 58 9.16 -7.83 1.69
CA LEU A 58 10.52 -7.86 1.12
C LEU A 58 11.45 -6.85 1.80
N GLY A 59 10.97 -5.64 2.09
CA GLY A 59 11.77 -4.62 2.78
C GLY A 59 12.15 -5.04 4.19
N TYR A 60 11.20 -5.61 4.93
CA TYR A 60 11.47 -6.16 6.27
C TYR A 60 12.43 -7.35 6.24
N LEU A 61 12.34 -8.21 5.22
CA LEU A 61 13.27 -9.33 5.06
C LEU A 61 14.71 -8.83 4.88
N PHE A 62 14.95 -7.90 3.95
CA PHE A 62 16.27 -7.34 3.72
C PHE A 62 16.80 -6.61 4.95
N ALA A 63 15.96 -5.81 5.62
CA ALA A 63 16.34 -5.14 6.86
C ALA A 63 16.77 -6.14 7.94
N GLY A 64 16.02 -7.23 8.12
CA GLY A 64 16.34 -8.29 9.06
C GLY A 64 17.66 -9.00 8.74
N ILE A 65 17.89 -9.32 7.45
CA ILE A 65 19.15 -9.93 6.99
C ILE A 65 20.34 -9.00 7.24
N SER A 66 20.22 -7.72 6.90
CA SER A 66 21.29 -6.74 7.11
C SER A 66 21.66 -6.62 8.59
N ILE A 67 20.68 -6.59 9.49
CA ILE A 67 20.92 -6.58 10.94
C ILE A 67 21.61 -7.87 11.39
N ALA A 68 21.12 -9.04 10.95
CA ALA A 68 21.70 -10.34 11.32
C ALA A 68 23.16 -10.47 10.88
N VAL A 69 23.48 -10.09 9.63
CA VAL A 69 24.85 -10.09 9.11
C VAL A 69 25.74 -9.14 9.93
N PHE A 70 25.25 -7.95 10.25
CA PHE A 70 26.01 -6.98 11.04
C PHE A 70 26.31 -7.50 12.45
N VAL A 71 25.33 -8.12 13.12
CA VAL A 71 25.52 -8.73 14.44
C VAL A 71 26.51 -9.89 14.40
N VAL A 72 26.38 -10.77 13.40
CA VAL A 72 27.32 -11.89 13.21
C VAL A 72 28.74 -11.37 12.96
N PHE A 73 28.89 -10.31 12.14
CA PHE A 73 30.17 -9.68 11.88
C PHE A 73 30.80 -9.11 13.15
N ILE A 74 30.04 -8.36 13.95
CA ILE A 74 30.54 -7.81 15.23
C ILE A 74 30.94 -8.93 16.19
N TRP A 75 30.10 -9.97 16.34
CA TRP A 75 30.39 -11.08 17.22
C TRP A 75 31.66 -11.84 16.79
N TRP A 76 31.81 -12.10 15.49
CA TRP A 76 32.98 -12.75 14.93
C TRP A 76 34.26 -11.91 15.06
N ALA A 77 34.17 -10.59 14.83
CA ALA A 77 35.32 -9.69 14.80
C ALA A 77 35.78 -9.21 16.19
N PHE A 78 34.88 -9.11 17.17
CA PHE A 78 35.18 -8.48 18.47
C PHE A 78 34.96 -9.39 19.68
N VAL A 79 34.14 -10.45 19.59
CA VAL A 79 33.74 -11.26 20.76
C VAL A 79 34.31 -12.68 20.71
N ARG A 80 34.70 -13.15 19.52
CA ARG A 80 35.30 -14.48 19.33
C ARG A 80 36.84 -14.48 19.46
N GLU A 81 37.43 -13.34 19.79
CA GLU A 81 38.84 -13.17 20.18
C GLU A 81 38.92 -12.99 21.70
#